data_AF-A0A359CBY1-F1
#
_entry.id   AF-A0A359CBY1-F1
#
_cell.length_a   1.000
_cell.length_b   1.000
_cell.length_c   1.000
_cell.angle_alpha   90.00
_cell.angle_beta   90.00
_cell.angle_gamma   90.00
#
_symmetry.space_group_name_H-M   'P 1'
#
loop_
_entity.id
_entity.type
_entity.pdbx_description
1 polymer ?
#
loop_
_entity_poly.entity_id
_entity_poly.type
_entity_poly.pdbx_seq_one_letter_code
_entity_poly.pdbx_strand_id
1 'polypeptide(L)' 'MTILKNYIIRVYRRDRSDSDKIWGIVEDIESGMKHRFTTFGGLKRVLAATDGRPPRTQREGLPAKSRK' A
#
# COMPACT_ATOMS: atom_id res chain seq x y z
N MET A 1 8.95 -15.69 -19.79
CA MET A 1 7.91 -14.70 -20.16
C MET A 1 7.68 -13.80 -18.97
N THR A 2 8.03 -12.52 -19.07
CA THR A 2 7.78 -11.54 -18.01
C THR A 2 6.32 -11.14 -18.10
N ILE A 3 5.51 -11.51 -17.10
CA ILE A 3 4.12 -11.08 -17.02
C ILE A 3 4.12 -9.63 -16.56
N LEU A 4 3.81 -8.71 -17.47
CA LEU A 4 3.69 -7.29 -17.16
C LEU A 4 2.37 -7.06 -16.42
N LYS A 5 2.45 -6.82 -15.11
CA LYS A 5 1.30 -6.43 -14.29
C LYS A 5 1.09 -4.92 -14.38
N ASN A 6 -0.16 -4.51 -14.61
CA ASN A 6 -0.53 -3.11 -14.73
C ASN A 6 -1.18 -2.61 -13.43
N TYR A 7 -0.78 -1.41 -13.00
CA TYR A 7 -1.28 -0.79 -11.77
C TYR A 7 -1.73 0.65 -12.01
N ILE A 8 -2.80 1.06 -11.36
CA ILE A 8 -3.21 2.47 -11.25
C ILE A 8 -2.80 2.97 -9.87
N ILE A 9 -1.98 4.02 -9.82
CA ILE A 9 -1.56 4.66 -8.58
C ILE A 9 -2.27 6.01 -8.46
N ARG A 10 -3.03 6.20 -7.38
CA ARG A 10 -3.67 7.48 -7.04
C ARG A 10 -3.04 8.05 -5.79
N VAL A 11 -2.48 9.25 -5.89
CA VAL A 11 -1.87 9.99 -4.76
C VAL A 11 -2.78 11.16 -4.42
N TYR A 12 -3.29 11.20 -3.18
CA TYR A 12 -4.26 12.20 -2.71
C TYR A 12 -3.61 13.32 -1.92
N ARG A 13 -2.62 13.00 -1.10
CA ARG A 13 -1.88 13.97 -0.29
C ARG A 13 -0.40 13.67 -0.35
N ARG A 14 0.38 14.74 -0.43
CA ARG A 14 1.82 14.74 -0.23
C ARG A 14 2.13 15.93 0.66
N ASP A 15 2.75 15.68 1.80
CA ASP A 15 3.27 16.76 2.64
C ASP A 15 4.40 17.47 1.88
N ARG A 16 4.39 18.81 1.88
CA ARG A 16 5.38 19.62 1.16
C ARG A 16 6.71 19.67 1.89
N SER A 17 6.68 19.56 3.22
CA SER A 17 7.86 19.61 4.07
C SER A 17 8.52 18.24 4.21
N ASP A 18 7.74 17.16 4.05
CA ASP A 18 8.21 15.78 4.14
C ASP A 18 7.66 14.96 2.97
N SER A 19 8.50 14.69 1.97
CA SER A 19 8.09 13.94 0.81
C SER A 19 7.68 12.51 1.11
N ASP A 20 8.12 11.89 2.21
CA ASP A 20 7.77 10.51 2.52
C ASP A 20 6.37 10.37 3.13
N LYS A 21 5.75 11.48 3.56
CA LYS A 21 4.33 11.51 3.98
C LYS A 21 3.43 11.66 2.76
N ILE A 22 3.05 10.52 2.18
CA ILE A 22 2.13 10.45 1.05
C ILE A 22 0.93 9.58 1.39
N TRP A 23 -0.26 9.97 0.97
CA TRP A 23 -1.43 9.09 1.06
C TRP A 23 -1.96 8.76 -0.32
N GLY A 24 -2.15 7.48 -0.57
CA GLY A 24 -2.65 7.01 -1.85
C GLY A 24 -3.17 5.59 -1.83
N ILE A 25 -3.62 5.15 -2.99
CA ILE A 25 -3.98 3.77 -3.28
C ILE A 25 -3.28 3.28 -4.54
N VAL A 26 -2.94 2.00 -4.53
CA VAL A 26 -2.58 1.22 -5.72
C VAL A 26 -3.75 0.31 -6.03
N GLU A 27 -4.18 0.30 -7.28
CA GLU A 27 -5.19 -0.62 -7.82
C GLU A 27 -4.52 -1.53 -8.83
N ASP A 28 -4.59 -2.83 -8.59
CA ASP A 28 -4.18 -3.87 -9.52
C ASP A 28 -5.28 -4.03 -10.59
N ILE A 29 -4.93 -3.82 -11.86
CA ILE A 29 -5.94 -3.80 -12.94
C ILE A 29 -6.51 -5.19 -13.21
N GLU A 30 -5.71 -6.24 -13.02
CA GLU A 30 -6.13 -7.62 -13.33
C GLU A 30 -7.09 -8.15 -12.27
N SER A 31 -6.76 -7.93 -10.99
CA SER A 31 -7.56 -8.42 -9.86
C SER A 31 -8.59 -7.44 -9.33
N GLY A 32 -8.49 -6.15 -9.71
CA GLY A 32 -9.28 -5.06 -9.13
C GLY A 32 -8.96 -4.76 -7.66
N MET A 33 -7.94 -5.40 -7.08
CA MET A 33 -7.59 -5.23 -5.67
C MET A 33 -6.99 -3.86 -5.40
N LYS A 34 -7.38 -3.26 -4.28
CA LYS A 34 -6.93 -1.93 -3.85
C LYS A 34 -6.12 -2.01 -2.58
N HIS A 35 -4.90 -1.47 -2.63
CA HIS A 35 -3.98 -1.39 -1.51
C HIS A 35 -3.71 0.06 -1.15
N ARG A 36 -3.91 0.42 0.12
CA ARG A 36 -3.58 1.77 0.64
C ARG A 36 -2.09 1.85 0.97
N PHE A 37 -1.50 3.02 0.77
CA PHE A 37 -0.16 3.34 1.24
C PHE A 37 -0.12 4.73 1.88
N THR A 38 0.73 4.87 2.88
CA THR A 38 0.94 6.11 3.66
C THR A 38 2.39 6.64 3.57
N THR A 39 3.27 5.90 2.87
CA THR A 39 4.68 6.24 2.65
C THR A 39 5.16 5.73 1.30
N PHE A 40 6.28 6.24 0.77
CA PHE A 40 6.90 5.67 -0.43
C PHE A 40 7.38 4.24 -0.18
N GLY A 41 7.87 3.94 1.02
CA GLY A 41 8.23 2.57 1.42
C GLY A 41 7.04 1.61 1.34
N GLY A 42 5.86 2.04 1.78
CA GLY A 42 4.61 1.29 1.64
C GLY A 42 4.24 1.04 0.17
N LEU A 43 4.33 2.06 -0.67
CA LEU A 43 4.09 1.93 -2.11
C LEU A 43 5.03 0.90 -2.77
N LYS A 44 6.35 1.01 -2.52
CA LYS A 44 7.33 0.06 -3.05
C LYS A 44 7.04 -1.37 -2.61
N ARG A 45 6.66 -1.57 -1.35
CA ARG A 45 6.30 -2.90 -0.84
C ARG A 45 5.08 -3.46 -1.55
N VAL A 46 4.05 -2.66 -1.82
CA VAL A 46 2.87 -3.12 -2.56
C VAL A 46 3.25 -3.56 -3.97
N LEU A 47 4.06 -2.76 -4.68
CA LEU A 47 4.46 -3.04 -6.06
C LEU A 47 5.47 -4.20 -6.19
N ALA A 48 6.33 -4.39 -5.19
CA ALA A 48 7.32 -5.48 -5.16
C ALA A 48 6.75 -6.79 -4.54
N ALA A 49 5.70 -6.72 -3.73
CA ALA A 49 5.04 -7.90 -3.15
C ALA A 49 4.34 -8.76 -4.21
N THR A 50 3.94 -8.15 -5.33
CA THR A 50 3.30 -8.84 -6.44
C THR A 50 4.19 -9.81 -7.21
N ASP A 51 5.50 -9.87 -6.88
CA ASP A 51 6.44 -10.93 -7.27
C ASP A 51 6.41 -12.17 -6.34
N GLY A 52 5.35 -12.35 -5.55
CA GLY A 52 5.03 -13.65 -4.95
C GLY A 52 5.02 -13.74 -3.43
N ARG A 53 4.81 -12.63 -2.71
CA ARG A 53 4.49 -12.70 -1.26
C ARG A 53 3.34 -11.77 -0.91
N PRO A 54 2.29 -12.25 -0.23
CA PRO A 54 1.21 -11.38 0.19
C PRO A 54 1.77 -10.28 1.11
N PRO A 55 1.34 -9.01 0.94
CA PRO A 55 1.75 -7.93 1.82
C PRO A 55 1.30 -8.31 3.24
N ARG A 56 2.26 -8.53 4.14
CA ARG A 56 2.00 -8.82 5.54
C ARG A 56 1.17 -7.66 6.08
N THR A 57 -0.12 -7.90 6.32
CA THR A 57 -1.06 -6.93 6.89
C THR A 57 -0.48 -6.45 8.23
N GLN A 58 0.23 -5.32 8.23
CA GLN A 58 0.45 -4.59 9.47
C GLN A 58 -0.91 -4.02 9.85
N ARG A 59 -1.64 -4.79 10.67
CA ARG A 59 -2.68 -4.24 11.53
C ARG A 59 -1.97 -3.27 12.49
N GLU A 60 -1.83 -2.02 12.09
CA GLU A 60 -1.57 -0.95 13.04
C GLU A 60 -2.79 -0.87 13.97
N GLY A 61 -2.57 -1.26 15.22
CA GLY A 61 -3.33 -0.86 16.42
C GLY A 61 -4.86 -0.85 16.32
N LEU A 62 -5.49 -2.03 16.48
CA LEU A 62 -6.76 -2.07 17.21
C LEU A 62 -6.38 -2.04 18.71
N PRO A 63 -6.83 -1.05 19.51
CA PRO A 63 -6.54 -1.04 20.93
C PRO A 63 -7.12 -2.31 21.57
N ALA A 64 -6.27 -3.04 22.28
CA ALA A 64 -6.68 -4.19 23.06
C ALA A 64 -7.78 -3.73 24.03
N LYS A 65 -8.97 -4.29 23.86
CA LYS A 65 -10.07 -4.11 24.81
C LYS A 65 -9.56 -4.41 26.22
N SER A 66 -9.54 -3.37 27.05
CA SER A 66 -9.41 -3.51 28.50
C SER A 66 -10.63 -4.27 29.00
N ARG A 67 -10.47 -5.57 29.27
CA ARG A 67 -11.41 -6.34 30.07
C ARG A 67 -11.07 -6.05 31.54
N LYS A 68 -11.93 -5.26 32.19
CA LYS A 68 -12.15 -5.35 33.64
C LYS A 68 -13.22 -6.40 33.89
#